data_AF-A0A7S1SHD8-F1
#
_entry.id   AF-A0A7S1SHD8-F1
#
_cell.length_a   1.000
_cell.length_b   1.000
_cell.length_c   1.000
_cell.angle_alpha   90.00
_cell.angle_beta   90.00
_cell.angle_gamma   90.00
#
_symmetry.space_group_name_H-M   'P 1'
#
loop_
_entity.id
_entity.type
_entity.pdbx_description
1 polymer ?
#
loop_
_entity_poly.entity_id
_entity_poly.type
_entity_poly.pdbx_seq_one_letter_code
_entity_poly.pdbx_strand_id
1 'polypeptide(L)'
;ATNDSDANSKRSTETVEDKAGPPVSSVAERVAAAASAAVARVVASGAGHPVPKTATEFETAWKTFRGDVVAQGAYLSALDPISLPVLFKNSMTGPLLCGVLVAIASGVAETDTERALALMEAVTTVPRFDMSVMLLPRRERAAL
;
A
#
# COMPACT_ATOMS: atom_id res chain seq x y z
N ALA A 1 -77.07 26.94 -12.20
CA ALA A 1 -76.30 25.72 -11.94
C ALA A 1 -74.88 26.13 -11.62
N THR A 2 -74.44 25.73 -10.44
CA THR A 2 -73.14 25.98 -9.81
C THR A 2 -72.00 25.48 -10.70
N ASN A 3 -70.89 26.23 -10.79
CA ASN A 3 -69.57 25.61 -10.72
C ASN A 3 -68.49 26.61 -10.30
N ASP A 4 -67.99 26.38 -9.09
CA ASP A 4 -66.69 26.67 -8.49
C ASP A 4 -65.52 26.90 -9.47
N SER A 5 -64.72 27.96 -9.23
CA SER A 5 -63.37 27.94 -8.61
C SER A 5 -62.32 27.36 -9.58
N ASP A 6 -61.36 28.14 -10.09
CA ASP A 6 -60.19 28.53 -9.31
C ASP A 6 -59.46 29.79 -9.82
N ALA A 7 -58.79 30.46 -8.88
CA ALA A 7 -58.05 31.72 -8.96
C ALA A 7 -56.79 31.63 -9.86
N ASN A 8 -56.41 32.64 -10.67
CA ASN A 8 -55.65 33.86 -10.30
C ASN A 8 -54.48 33.55 -9.32
N SER A 9 -53.20 33.91 -9.52
CA SER A 9 -52.59 35.04 -10.20
C SER A 9 -51.07 34.83 -10.31
N LYS A 10 -50.50 35.39 -11.39
CA LYS A 10 -49.19 36.05 -11.53
C LYS A 10 -48.23 36.05 -10.32
N ARG A 11 -46.93 35.89 -10.58
CA ARG A 11 -45.94 37.00 -10.62
C ARG A 11 -44.49 36.48 -10.60
N SER A 12 -43.73 36.90 -11.60
CA SER A 12 -42.27 36.78 -11.67
C SER A 12 -41.60 37.58 -10.54
N THR A 13 -40.59 37.00 -9.90
CA THR A 13 -39.51 37.74 -9.24
C THR A 13 -38.20 37.01 -9.46
N GLU A 14 -37.35 37.66 -10.24
CA GLU A 14 -35.92 37.47 -10.41
C GLU A 14 -35.20 37.57 -9.06
N THR A 15 -34.23 36.69 -8.78
CA THR A 15 -33.10 36.99 -7.89
C THR A 15 -31.94 36.03 -8.16
N VAL A 16 -30.93 36.56 -8.84
CA VAL A 16 -29.49 36.56 -8.49
C VAL A 16 -28.82 35.20 -8.16
N GLU A 17 -27.92 34.79 -9.09
CA GLU A 17 -26.52 34.41 -8.87
C GLU A 17 -26.15 33.62 -7.58
N ASP A 18 -25.57 32.41 -7.74
CA ASP A 18 -24.17 32.18 -7.35
C ASP A 18 -23.63 30.82 -7.84
N LYS A 19 -22.33 30.78 -8.05
CA LYS A 19 -21.56 29.84 -8.86
C LYS A 19 -21.52 28.39 -8.36
N ALA A 20 -21.66 27.47 -9.31
CA ALA A 20 -21.15 26.11 -9.19
C ALA A 20 -19.61 26.11 -9.19
N GLY A 21 -19.01 26.29 -8.01
CA GLY A 21 -17.64 25.85 -7.74
C GLY A 21 -17.60 24.34 -7.46
N PRO A 22 -16.53 23.61 -7.84
CA PRO A 22 -16.45 22.18 -7.61
C PRO A 22 -16.39 21.88 -6.09
N PRO A 23 -16.92 20.73 -5.64
CA PRO A 23 -16.98 20.42 -4.22
C PRO A 23 -15.56 20.27 -3.68
N VAL A 24 -15.23 21.09 -2.69
CA VAL A 24 -14.03 20.92 -1.86
C VAL A 24 -14.22 19.66 -1.02
N SER A 25 -13.84 18.51 -1.59
CA SER A 25 -13.77 17.25 -0.83
C SER A 25 -12.94 17.50 0.43
N SER A 26 -13.54 17.23 1.58
CA SER A 26 -12.91 17.53 2.86
C SER A 26 -11.60 16.76 2.98
N VAL A 27 -10.64 17.28 3.75
CA VAL A 27 -9.36 16.57 3.98
C VAL A 27 -9.62 15.15 4.49
N ALA A 28 -10.63 14.95 5.33
CA ALA A 28 -11.01 13.63 5.83
C ALA A 28 -11.52 12.70 4.73
N GLU A 29 -12.26 13.22 3.75
CA GLU A 29 -12.78 12.46 2.61
C GLU A 29 -11.67 12.12 1.60
N ARG A 30 -10.70 13.02 1.41
CA ARG A 30 -9.49 12.75 0.63
C ARG A 30 -8.58 11.72 1.31
N VAL A 31 -8.44 11.80 2.63
CA VAL A 31 -7.70 10.81 3.43
C VAL A 31 -8.40 9.46 3.39
N ALA A 32 -9.73 9.43 3.53
CA ALA A 32 -10.52 8.21 3.42
C ALA A 32 -10.45 7.60 2.01
N ALA A 33 -10.55 8.41 0.95
CA ALA A 33 -10.40 7.94 -0.43
C ALA A 33 -8.99 7.43 -0.72
N ALA A 34 -7.95 8.09 -0.19
CA ALA A 34 -6.57 7.62 -0.29
C ALA A 34 -6.37 6.31 0.47
N ALA A 35 -6.96 6.16 1.66
CA ALA A 35 -6.94 4.94 2.45
C ALA A 35 -7.70 3.81 1.75
N SER A 36 -8.90 4.06 1.21
CA SER A 36 -9.65 3.08 0.43
C SER A 36 -8.94 2.69 -0.87
N ALA A 37 -8.29 3.63 -1.55
CA ALA A 37 -7.46 3.33 -2.72
C ALA A 37 -6.18 2.59 -2.35
N ALA A 38 -5.61 2.83 -1.17
CA ALA A 38 -4.49 2.07 -0.64
C ALA A 38 -4.91 0.65 -0.25
N VAL A 39 -6.06 0.47 0.41
CA VAL A 39 -6.65 -0.84 0.72
C VAL A 39 -7.03 -1.60 -0.56
N ALA A 40 -7.67 -0.94 -1.52
CA ALA A 40 -7.99 -1.56 -2.82
C ALA A 40 -6.74 -1.94 -3.59
N ARG A 41 -5.67 -1.13 -3.51
CA ARG A 41 -4.35 -1.48 -4.06
C ARG A 41 -3.75 -2.64 -3.29
N VAL A 42 -3.69 -2.63 -1.97
CA VAL A 42 -3.22 -3.75 -1.12
C VAL A 42 -4.00 -5.04 -1.39
N VAL A 43 -5.31 -4.97 -1.63
CA VAL A 43 -6.13 -6.13 -2.02
C VAL A 43 -5.79 -6.56 -3.46
N ALA A 44 -5.68 -5.65 -4.41
CA ALA A 44 -5.30 -5.97 -5.79
C ALA A 44 -3.84 -6.46 -5.91
N SER A 45 -2.95 -6.02 -5.02
CA SER A 45 -1.51 -6.19 -5.02
C SER A 45 -1.06 -7.37 -4.17
N GLY A 46 -1.57 -7.48 -2.94
CA GLY A 46 -1.26 -8.53 -1.97
C GLY A 46 -2.12 -9.78 -2.12
N ALA A 47 -3.34 -9.69 -2.66
CA ALA A 47 -4.20 -10.85 -2.93
C ALA A 47 -4.21 -11.28 -4.42
N GLY A 48 -3.62 -10.47 -5.32
CA GLY A 48 -3.56 -10.76 -6.75
C GLY A 48 -2.33 -11.55 -7.19
N HIS A 49 -1.23 -11.49 -6.44
CA HIS A 49 0.00 -12.22 -6.76
C HIS A 49 0.03 -13.57 -6.03
N PRO A 50 0.25 -14.70 -6.74
CA PRO A 50 0.39 -16.01 -6.10
C PRO A 50 1.62 -16.00 -5.18
N VAL A 51 1.59 -16.83 -4.14
CA VAL A 51 2.76 -17.04 -3.26
C VAL A 51 3.94 -17.48 -4.15
N PRO A 52 5.03 -16.69 -4.19
CA PRO A 52 6.15 -16.95 -5.09
C PRO A 52 6.86 -18.24 -4.66
N LYS A 53 7.12 -19.12 -5.64
CA LYS A 53 7.89 -20.35 -5.42
C LYS A 53 9.37 -20.15 -5.70
N THR A 54 9.70 -19.08 -6.42
CA THR A 54 11.06 -18.76 -6.84
C THR A 54 11.38 -17.30 -6.55
N ALA A 55 12.66 -17.01 -6.37
CA ALA A 55 13.13 -15.64 -6.17
C ALA A 55 12.73 -14.70 -7.30
N THR A 56 12.74 -15.21 -8.53
CA THR A 56 12.38 -14.45 -9.74
C THR A 56 10.91 -14.08 -9.77
N GLU A 57 10.02 -14.98 -9.33
CA GLU A 57 8.59 -14.67 -9.16
C GLU A 57 8.42 -13.60 -8.09
N PHE A 58 9.11 -13.75 -6.95
CA PHE A 58 9.09 -12.75 -5.90
C PHE A 58 9.52 -11.38 -6.42
N GLU A 59 10.67 -11.28 -7.09
CA GLU A 59 11.17 -10.01 -7.61
C GLU A 59 10.24 -9.38 -8.66
N THR A 60 9.61 -10.21 -9.49
CA THR A 60 8.68 -9.74 -10.52
C THR A 60 7.47 -9.09 -9.87
N ALA A 61 6.88 -9.74 -8.86
CA ALA A 61 5.80 -9.15 -8.06
C ALA A 61 6.30 -7.93 -7.26
N TRP A 62 7.44 -8.02 -6.60
CA TRP A 62 8.02 -6.95 -5.79
C TRP A 62 8.21 -5.63 -6.57
N LYS A 63 8.58 -5.73 -7.85
CA LYS A 63 8.74 -4.57 -8.74
C LYS A 63 7.41 -3.86 -9.03
N THR A 64 6.27 -4.56 -8.99
CA THR A 64 4.95 -3.93 -9.20
C THR A 64 4.54 -3.06 -8.01
N PHE A 65 5.09 -3.30 -6.82
CA PHE A 65 4.81 -2.54 -5.59
C PHE A 65 5.84 -1.43 -5.32
N ARG A 66 6.71 -1.12 -6.27
CA ARG A 66 7.80 -0.16 -6.06
C ARG A 66 7.26 1.21 -5.64
N GLY A 67 7.68 1.68 -4.46
CA GLY A 67 7.26 2.97 -3.89
C GLY A 67 6.02 2.89 -3.01
N ASP A 68 5.39 1.72 -2.88
CA ASP A 68 4.28 1.47 -1.98
C ASP A 68 4.70 0.49 -0.88
N VAL A 69 5.22 1.05 0.22
CA VAL A 69 5.76 0.30 1.37
C VAL A 69 4.66 -0.52 2.06
N VAL A 70 3.42 -0.03 2.07
CA VAL A 70 2.28 -0.73 2.68
C VAL A 70 1.92 -1.97 1.84
N ALA A 71 1.84 -1.85 0.52
CA ALA A 71 1.63 -2.99 -0.37
C ALA A 71 2.77 -4.01 -0.31
N GLN A 72 4.02 -3.54 -0.23
CA GLN A 72 5.19 -4.41 -0.02
C GLN A 72 5.11 -5.17 1.31
N GLY A 73 4.73 -4.49 2.39
CA GLY A 73 4.52 -5.12 3.70
C GLY A 73 3.43 -6.18 3.66
N ALA A 74 2.25 -5.86 3.10
CA ALA A 74 1.15 -6.81 2.96
C ALA A 74 1.55 -8.06 2.15
N TYR A 75 2.32 -7.89 1.07
CA TYR A 75 2.85 -8.99 0.28
C TYR A 75 3.81 -9.87 1.10
N LEU A 76 4.71 -9.27 1.88
CA LEU A 76 5.62 -10.01 2.77
C LEU A 76 4.88 -10.75 3.88
N SER A 77 3.83 -10.15 4.46
CA SER A 77 3.00 -10.78 5.49
C SER A 77 2.33 -12.06 5.00
N ALA A 78 2.03 -12.17 3.70
CA ALA A 78 1.46 -13.37 3.10
C ALA A 78 2.46 -14.53 2.93
N LEU A 79 3.77 -14.27 3.05
CA LEU A 79 4.81 -15.29 2.93
C LEU A 79 5.05 -16.01 4.25
N ASP A 80 5.37 -17.30 4.19
CA ASP A 80 5.84 -18.04 5.36
C ASP A 80 7.30 -17.64 5.68
N PRO A 81 7.60 -17.13 6.90
CA PRO A 81 8.97 -16.79 7.31
C PRO A 81 9.96 -17.93 7.08
N ILE A 82 9.57 -19.18 7.32
CA ILE A 82 10.44 -20.37 7.17
C ILE A 82 10.90 -20.55 5.71
N SER A 83 10.11 -20.07 4.75
CA SER A 83 10.41 -20.18 3.32
C SER A 83 11.37 -19.11 2.81
N LEU A 84 11.52 -17.97 3.51
CA LEU A 84 12.32 -16.83 3.04
C LEU A 84 13.81 -17.15 2.79
N PRO A 85 14.51 -17.91 3.65
CA PRO A 85 15.91 -18.26 3.42
C PRO A 85 16.11 -19.03 2.12
N VAL A 86 15.17 -19.92 1.81
CA VAL A 86 15.19 -20.70 0.57
C VAL A 86 14.81 -19.83 -0.61
N LEU A 87 13.78 -18.99 -0.47
CA LEU A 87 13.28 -18.10 -1.51
C LEU A 87 14.38 -17.12 -1.98
N PHE A 88 15.19 -16.61 -1.05
CA PHE A 88 16.21 -15.60 -1.37
C PHE A 88 17.65 -16.12 -1.52
N LYS A 89 17.87 -17.43 -1.36
CA LYS A 89 19.20 -18.07 -1.29
C LYS A 89 20.23 -17.54 -2.30
N ASN A 90 19.82 -17.29 -3.54
CA ASN A 90 20.70 -16.84 -4.62
C ASN A 90 20.38 -15.44 -5.17
N SER A 91 19.36 -14.77 -4.64
CA SER A 91 18.82 -13.52 -5.19
C SER A 91 18.81 -12.36 -4.21
N MET A 92 19.26 -12.57 -2.97
CA MET A 92 19.42 -11.48 -2.03
C MET A 92 20.54 -10.54 -2.51
N THR A 93 20.15 -9.32 -2.88
CA THR A 93 21.04 -8.21 -3.23
C THR A 93 20.88 -7.09 -2.20
N GLY A 94 21.88 -6.23 -2.05
CA GLY A 94 21.82 -5.08 -1.13
C GLY A 94 20.53 -4.24 -1.28
N PRO A 95 20.19 -3.77 -2.49
CA PRO A 95 18.97 -2.98 -2.70
C PRO A 95 17.68 -3.74 -2.37
N LEU A 96 17.62 -5.03 -2.69
CA LEU A 96 16.46 -5.87 -2.37
C LEU A 96 16.34 -6.05 -0.85
N LEU A 97 17.45 -6.32 -0.17
CA LEU A 97 17.51 -6.46 1.28
C LEU A 97 17.00 -5.19 1.97
N CYS A 98 17.49 -4.02 1.58
CA CYS A 98 17.02 -2.75 2.13
C CYS A 98 15.52 -2.56 1.92
N GLY A 99 15.02 -2.84 0.71
CA GLY A 99 13.59 -2.74 0.42
C GLY A 99 12.75 -3.66 1.30
N VAL A 100 13.18 -4.91 1.48
CA VAL A 100 12.50 -5.89 2.33
C VAL A 100 12.49 -5.44 3.79
N LEU A 101 13.64 -5.02 4.34
CA LEU A 101 13.73 -4.58 5.73
C LEU A 101 12.88 -3.35 6.01
N VAL A 102 12.90 -2.35 5.11
CA VAL A 102 12.03 -1.17 5.23
C VAL A 102 10.55 -1.54 5.16
N ALA A 103 10.16 -2.43 4.24
CA ALA A 103 8.78 -2.89 4.15
C ALA A 103 8.32 -3.68 5.38
N ILE A 104 9.21 -4.45 6.01
CA ILE A 104 8.88 -5.13 7.28
C ILE A 104 8.76 -4.10 8.41
N ALA A 105 9.74 -3.22 8.56
CA ALA A 105 9.79 -2.26 9.67
C ALA A 105 8.70 -1.19 9.61
N SER A 106 8.35 -0.71 8.41
CA SER A 106 7.37 0.36 8.23
C SER A 106 6.02 -0.11 7.67
N GLY A 107 5.94 -1.28 7.04
CA GLY A 107 4.68 -1.80 6.50
C GLY A 107 4.06 -2.86 7.41
N VAL A 108 4.82 -3.89 7.77
CA VAL A 108 4.31 -5.01 8.57
C VAL A 108 4.19 -4.63 10.04
N ALA A 109 5.23 -4.04 10.62
CA ALA A 109 5.30 -3.79 12.06
C ALA A 109 4.24 -2.79 12.57
N GLU A 110 3.70 -1.94 11.68
CA GLU A 110 2.57 -1.05 11.99
C GLU A 110 1.28 -1.82 12.30
N THR A 111 1.13 -3.03 11.77
CA THR A 111 -0.10 -3.84 11.89
C THR A 111 0.10 -5.09 12.75
N ASP A 112 1.25 -5.74 12.62
CA ASP A 112 1.57 -6.98 13.32
C ASP A 112 3.08 -7.04 13.63
N THR A 113 3.43 -6.65 14.86
CA THR A 113 4.81 -6.61 15.33
C THR A 113 5.42 -8.01 15.48
N GLU A 114 4.65 -9.01 15.89
CA GLU A 114 5.14 -10.39 16.04
C GLU A 114 5.52 -10.97 14.68
N ARG A 115 4.65 -10.77 13.67
CA ARG A 115 4.92 -11.16 12.29
C ARG A 115 6.14 -10.45 11.74
N ALA A 116 6.28 -9.14 12.00
CA ALA A 116 7.44 -8.38 11.55
C ALA A 116 8.74 -8.94 12.14
N LEU A 117 8.77 -9.27 13.43
CA LEU A 117 9.92 -9.88 14.08
C LEU A 117 10.26 -11.25 13.46
N ALA A 118 9.27 -12.12 13.26
CA ALA A 118 9.49 -13.42 12.64
C ALA A 118 10.06 -13.32 11.21
N LEU A 119 9.55 -12.36 10.41
CA LEU A 119 10.08 -12.10 9.06
C LEU A 119 11.50 -11.53 9.12
N MET A 120 11.80 -10.60 10.02
CA MET A 120 13.15 -10.05 10.19
C MET A 120 14.14 -11.14 10.59
N GLU A 121 13.79 -11.98 11.58
CA GLU A 121 14.62 -13.11 12.00
C GLU A 121 14.89 -14.05 10.82
N ALA A 122 13.86 -14.45 10.09
CA ALA A 122 14.01 -15.28 8.89
C ALA A 122 14.93 -14.64 7.84
N VAL A 123 14.80 -13.34 7.57
CA VAL A 123 15.65 -12.62 6.62
C VAL A 123 17.13 -12.64 7.04
N THR A 124 17.43 -12.55 8.34
CA THR A 124 18.82 -12.63 8.82
C THR A 124 19.46 -14.00 8.59
N THR A 125 18.66 -15.06 8.49
CA THR A 125 19.16 -16.42 8.20
C THR A 125 19.37 -16.71 6.71
N VAL A 126 19.03 -15.77 5.82
CA VAL A 126 19.20 -15.92 4.37
C VAL A 126 20.70 -16.04 4.03
N PRO A 127 21.11 -17.05 3.24
CA PRO A 127 22.46 -17.12 2.72
C PRO A 127 22.84 -15.82 1.99
N ARG A 128 24.02 -15.27 2.29
CA ARG A 128 24.52 -13.98 1.78
C ARG A 128 23.89 -12.73 2.40
N PHE A 129 23.11 -12.85 3.48
CA PHE A 129 22.67 -11.70 4.27
C PHE A 129 23.87 -10.83 4.68
N ASP A 130 24.86 -11.41 5.36
CA ASP A 130 26.06 -10.69 5.82
C ASP A 130 26.82 -10.00 4.68
N MET A 131 26.99 -10.71 3.55
CA MET A 131 27.63 -10.16 2.36
C MET A 131 26.82 -8.98 1.80
N SER A 132 25.49 -9.10 1.77
CA SER A 132 24.60 -8.04 1.29
C SER A 132 24.68 -6.82 2.19
N VAL A 133 24.64 -6.99 3.52
CA VAL A 133 24.79 -5.91 4.52
C VAL A 133 26.17 -5.26 4.45
N MET A 134 27.23 -6.05 4.25
CA MET A 134 28.61 -5.56 4.16
C MET A 134 28.81 -4.67 2.93
N LEU A 135 28.15 -4.99 1.81
CA LEU A 135 28.25 -4.27 0.55
C LEU A 135 27.26 -3.10 0.42
N LEU A 136 26.43 -2.84 1.44
CA LEU A 136 25.50 -1.71 1.41
C LEU A 136 26.27 -0.38 1.39
N PRO A 137 25.93 0.54 0.47
CA PRO A 137 26.41 1.92 0.52
C PRO A 137 26.05 2.58 1.85
N ARG A 138 26.90 3.49 2.33
CA ARG A 138 26.69 4.22 3.59
C ARG A 138 25.29 4.83 3.75
N ARG A 139 24.72 5.37 2.66
CA ARG A 139 23.37 5.96 2.67
C ARG A 139 22.26 4.93 2.95
N GLU A 140 22.42 3.72 2.44
CA GLU A 140 21.44 2.64 2.58
C GLU A 140 21.56 2.04 3.98
N ARG A 141 22.79 1.87 4.48
CA ARG A 141 23.01 1.46 5.87
C ARG A 141 22.49 2.47 6.90
N ALA A 142 22.50 3.77 6.60
CA ALA A 142 21.97 4.80 7.49
C ALA A 142 20.43 4.89 7.51
N ALA A 143 19.77 4.28 6.52
CA ALA A 143 18.31 4.22 6.42
C ALA A 143 17.71 2.95 7.02
N LEU A 144 18.56 2.01 7.44
CA LEU A 144 18.22 0.82 8.23
C LEU A 144 18.45 1.12 9.71
#